data_AF-A0A485J7U9-F1
#
_entry.id   AF-A0A485J7U9-F1
#
_cell.length_a   1.000
_cell.length_b   1.000
_cell.length_c   1.000
_cell.angle_alpha   90.00
_cell.angle_beta   90.00
_cell.angle_gamma   90.00
#
_symmetry.space_group_name_H-M   'P 1'
#
loop_
_entity.id
_entity.type
_entity.pdbx_description
1 polymer ?
#
loop_
_entity_poly.entity_id
_entity_poly.type
_entity_poly.pdbx_seq_one_letter_code
_entity_poly.pdbx_strand_id
1 'polypeptide(L)'
;MLGRAIGMMDTQHKALSWGSAALFATGVFIISRGTLYELQWRGNFADTWYLYCGPMVFICAITLLTLVKNTLDTRTVRGLGLISRHSLGIYGFHALIIHALRTRGIELKNWPILDIIWIFCATLAASLLLSMLVQRIDRNRLVS
;
A
#
# COMPACT_ATOMS: atom_id res chain seq x y z
N MET A 1 15.70 -10.18 -5.45
CA MET A 1 16.89 -9.47 -5.96
C MET A 1 16.54 -8.15 -6.65
N LEU A 2 15.62 -8.13 -7.63
CA LEU A 2 15.24 -6.92 -8.38
C LEU A 2 14.77 -5.74 -7.50
N GLY A 3 13.87 -5.97 -6.53
CA GLY A 3 13.39 -4.90 -5.65
C GLY A 3 14.50 -4.23 -4.82
N ARG A 4 15.52 -4.99 -4.40
CA ARG A 4 16.68 -4.46 -3.67
C ARG A 4 17.61 -3.66 -4.59
N ALA A 5 17.81 -4.11 -5.83
CA ALA A 5 18.58 -3.39 -6.84
C ALA A 5 17.92 -2.05 -7.21
N ILE A 6 16.60 -2.05 -7.43
CA ILE A 6 15.81 -0.83 -7.69
C ILE A 6 15.88 0.11 -6.46
N GLY A 7 15.86 -0.44 -5.25
CA GLY A 7 16.04 0.33 -4.01
C GLY A 7 17.43 0.95 -3.85
N MET A 8 18.48 0.35 -4.39
CA MET A 8 19.86 0.84 -4.30
C MET A 8 20.28 1.81 -5.41
N MET A 9 19.48 1.94 -6.47
CA MET A 9 19.76 2.85 -7.60
C MET A 9 19.75 4.32 -7.13
N ASP A 10 20.76 5.12 -7.41
CA ASP A 10 20.71 6.53 -6.99
C ASP A 10 19.63 7.27 -7.80
N THR A 11 18.65 7.85 -7.11
CA THR A 11 17.49 8.50 -7.74
C THR A 11 17.27 9.93 -7.21
N GLN A 12 18.21 10.47 -6.42
CA GLN A 12 18.08 11.66 -5.55
C GLN A 12 17.91 13.04 -6.24
N HIS A 13 17.45 13.11 -7.49
CA HIS A 13 17.24 14.37 -8.18
C HIS A 13 15.85 14.97 -7.87
N LYS A 14 15.80 16.19 -7.31
CA LYS A 14 14.54 16.93 -7.06
C LYS A 14 13.66 17.06 -8.31
N ALA A 15 14.28 17.27 -9.49
CA ALA A 15 13.57 17.33 -10.77
C ALA A 15 12.87 16.00 -11.12
N LEU A 16 13.51 14.87 -10.81
CA LEU A 16 12.96 13.54 -11.04
C LEU A 16 11.81 13.21 -10.08
N SER A 17 11.88 13.71 -8.84
CA SER A 17 10.76 13.59 -7.88
C SER A 17 9.53 14.37 -8.34
N TRP A 18 9.70 15.62 -8.80
CA TRP A 18 8.61 16.41 -9.39
C TRP A 18 8.05 15.80 -10.67
N GLY A 19 8.92 15.31 -11.57
CA GLY A 19 8.51 14.60 -12.77
C GLY A 19 7.71 13.33 -12.47
N SER A 20 8.14 12.56 -11.46
CA SER A 20 7.44 11.36 -10.99
C SER A 20 6.09 11.71 -10.37
N ALA A 21 6.00 12.80 -9.59
CA ALA A 21 4.74 13.28 -9.01
C ALA A 21 3.72 13.66 -10.09
N ALA A 22 4.18 14.42 -11.10
CA ALA A 22 3.35 14.84 -12.22
C ALA A 22 2.89 13.64 -13.07
N LEU A 23 3.80 12.72 -13.38
CA LEU A 23 3.46 11.49 -14.12
C LEU A 23 2.49 10.61 -13.34
N PHE A 24 2.67 10.46 -12.02
CA PHE A 24 1.74 9.72 -11.16
C PHE A 24 0.36 10.36 -11.17
N ALA A 25 0.27 11.66 -10.94
CA ALA A 25 -1.00 12.40 -10.95
C ALA A 25 -1.71 12.29 -12.32
N THR A 26 -0.95 12.38 -13.41
CA THR A 26 -1.47 12.24 -14.78
C THR A 26 -1.97 10.83 -15.05
N GLY A 27 -1.23 9.81 -14.59
CA GLY A 27 -1.63 8.41 -14.70
C GLY A 27 -2.91 8.11 -13.93
N VAL A 28 -3.03 8.59 -12.69
CA VAL A 28 -4.25 8.48 -11.89
C VAL A 28 -5.43 9.19 -12.56
N PHE A 29 -5.21 10.38 -13.11
CA PHE A 29 -6.26 11.13 -13.82
C PHE A 29 -6.78 10.38 -15.05
N ILE A 30 -5.88 9.83 -15.87
CA ILE A 30 -6.26 9.06 -17.06
C ILE A 30 -6.98 7.77 -16.67
N ILE A 31 -6.51 7.04 -15.64
CA ILE A 31 -7.20 5.83 -15.14
C ILE A 31 -8.60 6.20 -14.66
N SER A 32 -8.73 7.24 -13.83
CA SER A 32 -10.03 7.69 -13.31
C SER A 32 -11.00 8.08 -14.43
N ARG A 33 -10.54 8.85 -15.43
CA ARG A 33 -11.37 9.25 -16.58
C ARG A 33 -11.71 8.08 -17.50
N GLY A 34 -10.77 7.17 -17.74
CA GLY A 34 -10.98 5.96 -18.54
C GLY A 34 -12.02 5.04 -17.89
N THR A 35 -11.93 4.83 -16.58
CA THR A 35 -12.92 4.08 -15.81
C THR A 35 -14.29 4.77 -15.82
N LEU A 36 -14.35 6.10 -15.69
CA LEU A 36 -15.63 6.83 -15.71
C LEU A 36 -16.29 6.82 -17.10
N TYR A 37 -15.49 6.91 -18.17
CA TYR A 37 -15.98 6.81 -19.55
C TYR A 37 -16.53 5.41 -19.86
N GLU A 38 -15.81 4.35 -19.47
CA GLU A 38 -16.30 2.98 -19.61
C GLU A 38 -17.56 2.71 -18.76
N LEU A 39 -17.62 3.27 -17.55
CA LEU A 39 -18.80 3.14 -16.69
C LEU A 39 -20.04 3.80 -17.31
N GLN A 40 -19.88 4.97 -17.94
CA GLN A 40 -20.96 5.68 -18.62
C GLN A 40 -21.38 5.02 -19.93
N TRP A 41 -20.45 4.41 -20.67
CA TRP A 41 -20.71 3.85 -22.00
C TRP A 41 -21.19 2.40 -21.97
N ARG A 42 -20.66 1.56 -21.06
CA ARG A 42 -21.03 0.13 -20.95
C ARG A 42 -22.05 -0.16 -19.85
N GLY A 43 -22.30 0.79 -18.95
CA GLY A 43 -23.17 0.58 -17.78
C GLY A 43 -22.64 -0.47 -16.79
N ASN A 44 -21.39 -0.90 -16.95
CA ASN A 44 -20.72 -1.89 -16.11
C ASN A 44 -19.30 -1.42 -15.79
N PHE A 45 -18.81 -1.73 -14.59
CA PHE A 45 -17.42 -1.48 -14.21
C PHE A 45 -16.52 -2.41 -15.04
N ALA A 46 -16.04 -1.93 -16.18
CA ALA A 46 -15.14 -2.71 -17.03
C ALA A 46 -13.72 -2.66 -16.46
N ASP A 47 -13.23 -3.82 -15.99
CA ASP A 47 -11.88 -4.04 -15.44
C ASP A 47 -10.73 -3.81 -16.45
N THR A 48 -11.02 -3.40 -17.69
CA THR A 48 -10.04 -3.20 -18.76
C THR A 48 -8.98 -2.15 -18.43
N TRP A 49 -9.37 -1.08 -17.73
CA TRP A 49 -8.47 0.01 -17.33
C TRP A 49 -7.85 -0.18 -15.94
N TYR A 50 -8.44 -1.06 -15.12
CA TYR A 50 -7.98 -1.44 -13.78
C TYR A 50 -7.34 -2.83 -13.76
N LEU A 51 -6.88 -3.31 -14.92
CA LEU A 51 -6.13 -4.55 -14.99
C LEU A 51 -4.79 -4.32 -14.29
N TYR A 52 -4.48 -5.14 -13.28
CA TYR A 52 -3.20 -5.06 -12.55
C TYR A 52 -1.97 -5.10 -13.48
N CYS A 53 -2.12 -5.70 -14.67
CA CYS A 53 -1.11 -5.77 -15.73
C CYS A 53 -1.17 -4.63 -16.76
N GLY A 54 -1.99 -3.60 -16.55
CA GLY A 54 -2.13 -2.48 -17.47
C GLY A 54 -0.85 -1.63 -17.51
N PRO A 55 -0.41 -1.16 -18.68
CA PRO A 55 0.80 -0.36 -18.82
C PRO A 55 0.74 0.94 -18.00
N MET A 56 -0.46 1.52 -17.86
CA MET A 56 -0.72 2.71 -17.04
C MET A 56 -0.53 2.46 -15.55
N VAL A 57 -1.03 1.33 -15.03
CA VAL A 57 -0.89 0.94 -13.63
C VAL A 57 0.58 0.68 -13.31
N PHE A 58 1.31 0.05 -14.24
CA PHE A 58 2.74 -0.18 -14.11
C PHE A 58 3.55 1.13 -14.05
N ILE A 59 3.26 2.09 -14.93
CA ILE A 59 3.88 3.42 -14.91
C ILE A 59 3.57 4.16 -13.60
N CYS A 60 2.32 4.08 -13.11
CA CYS A 60 1.95 4.65 -11.81
C CYS A 60 2.72 3.98 -10.67
N ALA A 61 2.89 2.66 -10.69
CA ALA A 61 3.62 1.93 -9.66
C ALA A 61 5.10 2.34 -9.62
N ILE A 62 5.77 2.47 -10.78
CA ILE A 62 7.18 2.88 -10.87
C ILE A 62 7.36 4.34 -10.43
N THR A 63 6.48 5.24 -10.88
CA THR A 63 6.57 6.66 -10.53
C THR A 63 6.31 6.90 -9.04
N LEU A 64 5.33 6.20 -8.46
CA LEU A 64 5.07 6.24 -7.03
C LEU A 64 6.24 5.65 -6.23
N LEU A 65 6.80 4.51 -6.65
CA LEU A 65 7.97 3.90 -6.01
C LEU A 65 9.16 4.86 -6.01
N THR A 66 9.42 5.54 -7.13
CA THR A 66 10.49 6.52 -7.28
C THR A 66 10.26 7.74 -6.38
N LEU A 67 9.03 8.23 -6.29
CA LEU A 67 8.66 9.36 -5.45
C LEU A 67 8.81 9.04 -3.96
N VAL A 68 8.26 7.90 -3.52
CA VAL A 68 8.35 7.42 -2.13
C VAL A 68 9.80 7.23 -1.75
N LYS A 69 10.58 6.55 -2.58
CA LYS A 69 12.00 6.33 -2.34
C LYS A 69 12.76 7.66 -2.18
N ASN A 70 12.60 8.60 -3.10
CA ASN A 70 13.27 9.91 -3.02
C ASN A 70 12.86 10.73 -1.79
N THR A 71 11.62 10.58 -1.33
CA THR A 71 11.09 11.30 -0.16
C THR A 71 11.55 10.66 1.16
N LEU A 72 11.59 9.33 1.23
CA LEU A 72 12.03 8.58 2.42
C LEU A 72 13.56 8.62 2.59
N ASP A 73 14.31 8.72 1.51
CA ASP A 73 15.78 8.86 1.55
C ASP A 73 16.19 10.21 2.14
N THR A 74 15.40 11.27 1.91
CA THR A 74 15.59 12.57 2.58
C THR A 74 15.05 12.62 4.01
N ARG A 75 14.08 11.77 4.38
CA ARG A 75 13.53 11.68 5.73
C ARG A 75 13.28 10.22 6.14
N THR A 76 14.28 9.61 6.79
CA THR A 76 14.12 8.28 7.38
C THR A 76 13.13 8.33 8.54
N VAL A 77 11.89 7.93 8.27
CA VAL A 77 10.84 7.83 9.28
C VAL A 77 11.09 6.60 10.17
N ARG A 78 11.52 6.85 11.41
CA ARG A 78 11.80 5.81 12.44
C ARG A 78 10.69 4.76 12.58
N GLY A 79 9.43 5.14 12.41
CA GLY A 79 8.27 4.24 12.50
C GLY A 79 8.24 3.15 11.41
N LEU A 80 8.71 3.44 10.19
CA LEU A 80 8.68 2.48 9.08
C LEU A 80 9.57 1.27 9.33
N GLY A 81 10.69 1.46 10.05
CA GLY A 81 11.60 0.38 10.42
C GLY A 81 10.96 -0.64 11.36
N LEU A 82 10.09 -0.21 12.29
CA LEU A 82 9.37 -1.11 13.19
C LEU A 82 8.31 -1.93 12.45
N ILE A 83 7.56 -1.29 11.55
CA ILE A 83 6.55 -1.96 10.71
C ILE A 83 7.23 -2.96 9.78
N SER A 84 8.35 -2.58 9.16
CA SER A 84 9.09 -3.44 8.23
C SER A 84 9.61 -4.71 8.90
N ARG A 85 10.13 -4.64 10.14
CA ARG A 85 10.59 -5.82 10.90
C ARG A 85 9.49 -6.80 11.25
N HIS A 86 8.26 -6.30 11.41
CA HIS A 86 7.09 -7.11 11.75
C HIS A 86 6.21 -7.42 10.53
N SER A 87 6.64 -7.02 9.32
CA SER A 87 5.84 -7.09 8.09
C SER A 87 5.33 -8.49 7.78
N LEU A 88 6.13 -9.54 8.02
CA LEU A 88 5.72 -10.93 7.82
C LEU A 88 4.59 -11.33 8.78
N GLY A 89 4.72 -10.98 10.07
CA GLY A 89 3.66 -11.21 11.05
C GLY A 89 2.41 -10.38 10.76
N ILE A 90 2.57 -9.13 10.35
CA ILE A 90 1.44 -8.26 9.94
C ILE A 90 0.71 -8.87 8.74
N TYR A 91 1.44 -9.41 7.77
CA TYR A 91 0.86 -10.11 6.63
C TYR A 91 0.10 -11.38 7.05
N GLY A 92 0.57 -12.14 8.04
CA GLY A 92 -0.19 -13.30 8.54
C GLY A 92 -1.46 -12.90 9.29
N PHE A 93 -1.36 -11.93 10.21
CA PHE A 93 -2.43 -11.61 11.14
C PHE A 93 -3.51 -10.69 10.56
N HIS A 94 -3.19 -9.84 9.57
CA HIS A 94 -4.15 -8.85 9.09
C HIS A 94 -5.44 -9.49 8.55
N ALA A 95 -5.35 -10.60 7.81
CA ALA A 95 -6.52 -11.28 7.25
C ALA A 95 -7.46 -11.81 8.35
N LEU A 96 -6.91 -12.38 9.42
CA LEU A 96 -7.68 -12.88 10.56
C LEU A 96 -8.35 -11.74 11.32
N ILE A 97 -7.63 -10.63 11.53
CA ILE A 97 -8.17 -9.45 12.23
C ILE A 97 -9.27 -8.77 11.40
N ILE A 98 -9.07 -8.60 10.09
CA ILE A 98 -10.10 -8.05 9.21
C ILE A 98 -11.33 -8.95 9.22
N HIS A 99 -11.15 -10.28 9.13
CA HIS A 99 -12.26 -11.22 9.19
C HIS A 99 -13.03 -11.11 10.52
N ALA A 100 -12.31 -11.00 11.65
CA ALA A 100 -12.91 -10.84 12.98
C ALA A 100 -13.62 -9.48 13.15
N LEU A 101 -13.07 -8.38 12.62
CA LEU A 101 -13.72 -7.06 12.64
C LEU A 101 -15.01 -7.06 11.81
N ARG A 102 -14.96 -7.67 10.62
CA ARG A 102 -16.10 -7.80 9.70
C ARG A 102 -17.21 -8.67 10.30
N THR A 103 -16.89 -9.82 10.89
CA THR A 103 -17.89 -10.71 11.53
C THR A 103 -18.54 -10.09 12.77
N ARG A 104 -17.87 -9.15 13.45
CA ARG A 104 -18.44 -8.42 14.60
C ARG A 104 -19.29 -7.22 14.22
N GLY A 105 -19.48 -6.94 12.93
CA GLY A 105 -20.33 -5.85 12.45
C GLY A 105 -19.77 -4.45 12.73
N ILE A 106 -18.46 -4.33 12.92
CA ILE A 106 -17.78 -3.03 13.08
C ILE A 106 -17.56 -2.45 11.69
N GLU A 107 -18.66 -2.12 11.01
CA GLU A 107 -18.65 -1.48 9.69
C GLU A 107 -19.36 -0.13 9.79
N LEU A 108 -18.62 0.94 9.53
CA LEU A 108 -19.16 2.29 9.42
C LEU A 108 -19.75 2.48 8.02
N LYS A 109 -20.87 1.79 7.74
CA LYS A 109 -21.54 1.79 6.41
C LYS A 109 -21.88 3.20 5.90
N ASN A 110 -22.11 4.14 6.82
CA ASN A 110 -22.48 5.52 6.49
C ASN A 110 -21.29 6.37 5.98
N TRP A 111 -20.04 5.94 6.20
CA TRP A 111 -18.84 6.70 5.83
C TRP A 111 -17.74 5.77 5.30
N PRO A 112 -17.79 5.36 4.01
CA PRO A 112 -16.89 4.34 3.47
C PRO A 112 -15.40 4.71 3.54
N ILE A 113 -15.05 6.00 3.41
CA ILE A 113 -13.66 6.45 3.56
C ILE A 113 -13.18 6.27 5.01
N LEU A 114 -14.03 6.62 5.98
CA LEU A 114 -13.72 6.50 7.39
C LEU A 114 -13.62 5.04 7.81
N ASP A 115 -14.49 4.19 7.25
CA ASP A 115 -14.46 2.74 7.44
C ASP A 115 -13.12 2.13 6.98
N ILE A 116 -12.63 2.53 5.79
CA ILE A 116 -11.32 2.09 5.28
C ILE A 116 -10.19 2.52 6.22
N ILE A 117 -10.16 3.78 6.63
CA ILE A 117 -9.12 4.30 7.54
C ILE A 117 -9.18 3.57 8.88
N TRP A 118 -10.38 3.39 9.43
CA TRP A 118 -10.60 2.74 10.72
C TRP A 118 -10.17 1.27 10.71
N ILE A 119 -10.66 0.48 9.75
CA ILE A 119 -10.31 -0.94 9.62
C ILE A 119 -8.81 -1.08 9.38
N PHE A 120 -8.22 -0.24 8.52
CA PHE A 120 -6.79 -0.28 8.26
C PHE A 120 -5.98 0.01 9.53
N CYS A 121 -6.28 1.10 10.26
CA CYS A 121 -5.57 1.46 11.47
C CYS A 121 -5.73 0.40 12.58
N ALA A 122 -6.95 -0.08 12.82
CA ALA A 122 -7.23 -1.11 13.80
C ALA A 122 -6.50 -2.42 13.47
N THR A 123 -6.56 -2.84 12.21
CA THR A 123 -5.88 -4.04 11.73
C THR A 123 -4.37 -3.91 11.83
N LEU A 124 -3.80 -2.79 11.37
CA LEU A 124 -2.36 -2.55 11.43
C LEU A 124 -1.85 -2.55 12.87
N ALA A 125 -2.54 -1.86 13.79
CA ALA A 125 -2.16 -1.79 15.19
C ALA A 125 -2.24 -3.16 15.88
N ALA A 126 -3.35 -3.89 15.70
CA ALA A 126 -3.53 -5.22 16.27
C ALA A 126 -2.50 -6.22 15.71
N SER A 127 -2.27 -6.20 14.40
CA SER A 127 -1.25 -7.01 13.73
C SER A 127 0.16 -6.71 14.23
N LEU A 128 0.50 -5.44 14.45
CA LEU A 128 1.79 -5.04 15.02
C LEU A 128 1.95 -5.56 16.44
N LEU A 129 0.94 -5.36 17.29
CA LEU A 129 0.99 -5.81 18.70
C LEU A 129 1.11 -7.33 18.79
N LEU A 130 0.32 -8.07 18.01
CA LEU A 130 0.40 -9.53 17.96
C LEU A 130 1.76 -10.00 17.43
N SER A 131 2.26 -9.39 16.36
CA SER A 131 3.58 -9.72 15.80
C SER A 131 4.71 -9.45 16.82
N MET A 132 4.65 -8.34 17.55
CA MET A 132 5.60 -8.03 18.64
C MET A 132 5.49 -9.01 19.81
N LEU A 133 4.27 -9.40 20.19
CA LEU A 133 4.03 -10.34 21.28
C LEU A 133 4.53 -11.75 20.92
N VAL A 134 4.29 -12.19 19.69
CA VAL A 134 4.82 -13.45 19.15
C VAL A 134 6.34 -13.41 19.12
N GLN A 135 6.98 -12.35 18.64
CA GLN A 135 8.45 -12.24 18.68
C GLN A 135 9.02 -12.18 20.11
N ARG A 136 8.26 -11.63 21.07
CA ARG A 136 8.66 -11.60 22.47
C ARG A 136 8.60 -12.99 23.13
N ILE A 137 7.65 -13.83 22.69
CA ILE A 137 7.50 -15.22 23.13
C ILE A 137 8.49 -16.13 22.38
N ASP A 138 8.67 -15.91 21.08
CA ASP A 138 9.66 -16.59 20.22
C ASP A 138 11.06 -15.95 20.37
N ARG A 139 11.51 -15.83 21.62
CA ARG A 139 12.86 -15.36 21.95
C ARG A 139 13.94 -16.41 21.62
N ASN A 140 13.53 -17.63 21.23
CA ASN A 140 14.40 -18.77 20.95
C ASN A 140 14.64 -19.05 19.45
N ARG A 141 14.22 -18.16 18.52
CA ARG A 141 14.48 -18.31 17.07
C ARG A 141 14.06 -19.68 16.51
N LEU A 142 12.81 -20.08 16.69
CA LEU A 142 12.34 -21.36 16.13
C LEU A 142 11.81 -21.25 14.70
N VAL A 143 11.64 -20.05 14.16
CA VAL A 143 11.21 -19.88 12.75
C VAL A 143 12.04 -18.78 12.06
N SER A 144 12.72 -19.18 10.98
CA SER A 144 13.58 -18.35 10.14
C SER A 144 12.82 -17.62 9.03
#